data_AF-A0A497I870-F1
#
_entry.id   AF-A0A497I870-F1
#
_cell.length_a   1.000
_cell.length_b   1.000
_cell.length_c   1.000
_cell.angle_alpha   90.00
_cell.angle_beta   90.00
_cell.angle_gamma   90.00
#
_symmetry.space_group_name_H-M   'P 1'
#
loop_
_entity.id
_entity.type
_entity.pdbx_description
1 polymer ?
#
loop_
_entity_poly.entity_id
_entity_poly.type
_entity_poly.pdbx_seq_one_letter_code
_entity_poly.pdbx_strand_id
1 'polypeptide(L)'
;MKEKLLIGVAHKEEGELDEVIRWIKEHRPSSVGLELPEDYWERASRGVMTLFFGEIAQYLKEDGIEIILLENPETWDRCHAIELAKAVREGKIGEEDLRVKYNDLKRMVNPYSPPEMLYSAILFIKRCEEAFDILRRRKSLEEVMELWEECNRERESHMLEKILKEQPDMVIIGGAHAERLKEHLPSYRHVSFCGRVPYSGQDS
;
A
#
# COMPACT_ATOMS: atom_id res chain seq x y z
N MET A 1 -8.05 2.02 29.44
CA MET A 1 -7.68 1.41 28.15
C MET A 1 -6.93 2.47 27.36
N LYS A 2 -5.81 2.12 26.71
CA LYS A 2 -5.18 3.03 25.75
C LYS A 2 -6.13 3.21 24.57
N GLU A 3 -6.26 4.43 24.08
CA GLU A 3 -7.07 4.74 22.89
C GLU A 3 -6.44 4.06 21.67
N LYS A 4 -7.25 3.39 20.85
CA LYS A 4 -6.78 2.81 19.58
C LYS A 4 -6.98 3.81 18.45
N LEU A 5 -6.08 3.81 17.48
CA LEU A 5 -6.05 4.81 16.41
C LEU A 5 -6.12 4.18 15.04
N LEU A 6 -7.00 4.70 14.17
CA LEU A 6 -7.01 4.42 12.74
C LEU A 6 -6.53 5.67 12.02
N ILE A 7 -5.35 5.57 11.42
CA ILE A 7 -4.65 6.67 10.77
C ILE A 7 -4.74 6.47 9.25
N GLY A 8 -5.38 7.42 8.57
CA GLY A 8 -5.43 7.52 7.12
C GLY A 8 -4.34 8.46 6.59
N VAL A 9 -3.51 8.01 5.65
CA VAL A 9 -2.43 8.80 5.04
C VAL A 9 -2.60 8.99 3.53
N ALA A 10 -2.20 10.14 2.99
CA ALA A 10 -2.37 10.48 1.57
C ALA A 10 -1.18 10.11 0.68
N HIS A 11 0.02 9.90 1.25
CA HIS A 11 1.29 9.65 0.56
C HIS A 11 1.80 10.80 -0.31
N LYS A 12 1.41 12.05 0.00
CA LYS A 12 1.63 13.17 -0.92
C LYS A 12 2.80 14.07 -0.57
N GLU A 13 3.21 14.12 0.70
CA GLU A 13 4.18 15.11 1.18
C GLU A 13 5.13 14.51 2.22
N GLU A 14 6.41 14.91 2.19
CA GLU A 14 7.46 14.42 3.09
C GLU A 14 7.13 14.67 4.59
N GLY A 15 6.44 15.77 4.90
CA GLY A 15 6.02 16.10 6.26
C GLY A 15 4.96 15.15 6.86
N GLU A 16 4.27 14.37 6.03
CA GLU A 16 3.29 13.39 6.49
C GLU A 16 3.95 12.22 7.24
N LEU A 17 5.13 11.78 6.78
CA LEU A 17 5.89 10.72 7.44
C LEU A 17 6.34 11.17 8.84
N ASP A 18 6.91 12.37 8.94
CA ASP A 18 7.36 12.94 10.21
C ASP A 18 6.21 13.07 11.23
N GLU A 19 5.02 13.46 10.75
CA GLU A 19 3.85 13.58 11.61
C GLU A 19 3.36 12.23 12.11
N VAL A 20 3.33 11.20 11.25
CA VAL A 20 3.01 9.83 11.65
C VAL A 20 4.02 9.31 12.68
N ILE A 21 5.32 9.52 12.46
CA ILE A 21 6.37 9.14 13.41
C ILE A 21 6.20 9.86 14.75
N ARG A 22 5.89 11.17 14.72
CA ARG A 22 5.59 11.96 15.94
C ARG A 22 4.41 11.34 16.70
N TRP A 23 3.34 10.97 16.01
CA TRP A 23 2.17 10.33 16.61
C TRP A 23 2.50 8.97 17.23
N ILE A 24 3.31 8.15 16.56
CA ILE A 24 3.79 6.87 17.11
C ILE A 24 4.56 7.11 18.42
N LYS A 25 5.47 8.10 18.45
CA LYS A 25 6.24 8.46 19.66
C LYS A 25 5.37 8.95 20.81
N GLU A 26 4.34 9.74 20.52
CA GLU A 26 3.40 10.28 21.51
C GLU A 26 2.53 9.19 22.13
N HIS A 27 2.01 8.26 21.31
CA HIS A 27 1.06 7.24 21.77
C HIS A 27 1.73 5.96 22.27
N ARG A 28 2.98 5.68 21.85
CA ARG A 28 3.75 4.49 22.19
C ARG A 28 2.90 3.21 22.08
N PRO A 29 2.40 2.90 20.87
CA PRO A 29 1.64 1.67 20.64
C PRO A 29 2.54 0.46 20.88
N SER A 30 1.97 -0.62 21.41
CA SER A 30 2.68 -1.90 21.52
C SER A 30 2.67 -2.66 20.19
N SER A 31 1.65 -2.44 19.35
CA SER A 31 1.54 -3.01 18.01
C SER A 31 0.91 -2.05 17.01
N VAL A 32 1.35 -2.12 15.75
CA VAL A 32 0.89 -1.27 14.64
C VAL A 32 0.52 -2.11 13.42
N GLY A 33 -0.70 -1.92 12.92
CA GLY A 33 -1.13 -2.46 11.63
C GLY A 33 -0.67 -1.55 10.48
N LEU A 34 -0.01 -2.11 9.47
CA LEU A 34 0.47 -1.38 8.28
C LEU A 34 -0.10 -1.96 6.99
N GLU A 35 -0.43 -1.10 6.04
CA GLU A 35 -0.80 -1.44 4.65
C GLU A 35 0.44 -1.93 3.87
N LEU A 36 0.94 -3.09 4.28
CA LEU A 36 2.07 -3.79 3.68
C LEU A 36 1.69 -5.26 3.51
N PRO A 37 2.14 -5.92 2.42
CA PRO A 37 1.79 -7.30 2.15
C PRO A 37 2.42 -8.22 3.20
N GLU A 38 1.76 -9.33 3.52
CA GLU A 38 2.21 -10.26 4.57
C GLU A 38 3.61 -10.86 4.33
N ASP A 39 4.06 -10.88 3.08
CA ASP A 39 5.41 -11.29 2.67
C ASP A 39 6.40 -10.11 2.62
N TYR A 40 6.05 -8.93 3.13
CA TYR A 40 6.84 -7.70 3.01
C TYR A 40 8.29 -7.86 3.48
N TRP A 41 8.54 -8.55 4.59
CA TRP A 41 9.91 -8.76 5.07
C TRP A 41 10.76 -9.62 4.13
N GLU A 42 10.15 -10.61 3.49
CA GLU A 42 10.80 -11.39 2.44
C GLU A 42 11.09 -10.51 1.23
N ARG A 43 10.10 -9.71 0.78
CA ARG A 43 10.25 -8.75 -0.33
C ARG A 43 11.38 -7.75 -0.05
N ALA A 44 11.40 -7.14 1.13
CA ALA A 44 12.41 -6.16 1.55
C ALA A 44 13.80 -6.77 1.62
N SER A 45 13.94 -8.01 2.11
CA SER A 45 15.22 -8.74 2.12
C SER A 45 15.77 -9.02 0.72
N ARG A 46 14.89 -8.98 -0.29
CA ARG A 46 15.19 -9.13 -1.72
C ARG A 46 15.18 -7.78 -2.44
N GLY A 47 15.31 -6.66 -1.72
CA GLY A 47 15.41 -5.32 -2.29
C GLY A 47 14.11 -4.73 -2.85
N VAL A 48 12.95 -5.33 -2.59
CA VAL A 48 11.64 -4.78 -2.96
C VAL A 48 11.11 -3.96 -1.78
N MET A 49 11.34 -2.65 -1.83
CA MET A 49 10.90 -1.71 -0.82
C MET A 49 9.59 -1.03 -1.23
N THR A 50 8.66 -0.92 -0.29
CA THR A 50 7.46 -0.08 -0.42
C THR A 50 7.77 1.20 0.33
N LEU A 51 7.94 2.34 -0.35
CA LEU A 51 8.53 3.57 0.22
C LEU A 51 7.93 4.00 1.57
N PHE A 52 6.84 4.77 1.55
CA PHE A 52 6.27 5.42 2.73
C PHE A 52 6.00 4.45 3.89
N PHE A 53 5.27 3.36 3.64
CA PHE A 53 4.95 2.39 4.68
C PHE A 53 6.17 1.56 5.12
N GLY A 54 7.13 1.34 4.22
CA GLY A 54 8.35 0.61 4.53
C GLY A 54 9.31 1.39 5.42
N GLU A 55 9.35 2.71 5.27
CA GLU A 55 10.07 3.62 6.17
C GLU A 55 9.45 3.59 7.57
N ILE A 56 8.12 3.60 7.68
CA ILE A 56 7.42 3.42 8.96
C ILE A 56 7.73 2.03 9.55
N ALA A 57 7.68 0.97 8.75
CA ALA A 57 7.99 -0.39 9.20
C ALA A 57 9.43 -0.52 9.72
N GLN A 58 10.39 0.15 9.08
CA GLN A 58 11.77 0.19 9.56
C GLN A 58 11.86 0.89 10.92
N TYR A 59 11.26 2.08 11.05
CA TYR A 59 11.23 2.83 12.30
C TYR A 59 10.63 2.00 13.45
N LEU A 60 9.46 1.38 13.23
CA LEU A 60 8.78 0.56 14.23
C LEU A 60 9.62 -0.65 14.66
N LYS A 61 10.31 -1.29 13.70
CA LYS A 61 11.19 -2.43 13.98
C LYS A 61 12.39 -2.02 14.83
N GLU A 62 12.98 -0.86 14.56
CA GLU A 62 14.10 -0.31 15.35
C GLU A 62 13.67 0.05 16.78
N ASP A 63 12.43 0.50 16.97
CA ASP A 63 11.85 0.83 18.29
C ASP A 63 11.26 -0.40 19.03
N GLY A 64 11.34 -1.59 18.43
CA GLY A 64 10.83 -2.84 19.02
C GLY A 64 9.30 -2.92 19.11
N ILE A 65 8.59 -2.16 18.28
CA ILE A 65 7.12 -2.19 18.19
C ILE A 65 6.70 -3.32 17.26
N GLU A 66 5.69 -4.10 17.68
CA GLU A 66 5.15 -5.19 16.86
C GLU A 66 4.46 -4.65 15.60
N ILE A 67 4.71 -5.28 14.46
CA ILE A 67 4.15 -4.87 13.17
C ILE A 67 3.21 -5.97 12.66
N ILE A 68 1.97 -5.59 12.41
CA ILE A 68 0.94 -6.44 11.81
C ILE A 68 0.78 -6.02 10.34
N LEU A 69 1.15 -6.91 9.43
CA LEU A 69 1.02 -6.69 7.99
C LEU A 69 -0.42 -6.96 7.56
N LEU A 70 -1.05 -5.99 6.90
CA LEU A 70 -2.51 -6.00 6.67
C LEU A 70 -2.91 -6.43 5.27
N GLU A 71 -1.99 -6.63 4.34
CA GLU A 71 -2.32 -6.86 2.93
C GLU A 71 -2.09 -8.30 2.48
N ASN A 72 -3.02 -8.80 1.68
CA ASN A 72 -2.85 -10.08 1.01
C ASN A 72 -1.85 -9.91 -0.15
N PRO A 73 -0.73 -10.66 -0.21
CA PRO A 73 0.27 -10.49 -1.26
C PRO A 73 -0.26 -10.68 -2.69
N GLU A 74 -1.19 -11.62 -2.88
CA GLU A 74 -1.77 -11.92 -4.19
C GLU A 74 -2.71 -10.80 -4.63
N THR A 75 -3.62 -10.36 -3.76
CA THR A 75 -4.52 -9.24 -4.02
C THR A 75 -3.75 -7.94 -4.24
N TRP A 76 -2.69 -7.71 -3.47
CA TRP A 76 -1.79 -6.56 -3.63
C TRP A 76 -1.18 -6.50 -5.03
N ASP A 77 -0.60 -7.62 -5.50
CA ASP A 77 0.02 -7.70 -6.82
C ASP A 77 -1.02 -7.57 -7.95
N ARG A 78 -2.21 -8.19 -7.79
CA ARG A 78 -3.34 -8.04 -8.71
C ARG A 78 -3.80 -6.58 -8.82
N CYS A 79 -3.96 -5.88 -7.70
CA CYS A 79 -4.34 -4.47 -7.69
C CYS A 79 -3.32 -3.60 -8.43
N HIS A 80 -2.01 -3.85 -8.24
CA HIS A 80 -0.98 -3.14 -9.01
C HIS A 80 -1.05 -3.43 -10.52
N ALA A 81 -1.40 -4.66 -10.92
CA ALA A 81 -1.62 -4.98 -12.33
C ALA A 81 -2.84 -4.24 -12.91
N ILE A 82 -3.92 -4.15 -12.14
CA ILE A 82 -5.12 -3.38 -12.51
C ILE A 82 -4.80 -1.88 -12.61
N GLU A 83 -4.00 -1.33 -11.70
CA GLU A 83 -3.56 0.06 -11.75
C GLU A 83 -2.72 0.38 -12.99
N LEU A 84 -1.85 -0.55 -13.43
CA LEU A 84 -1.14 -0.41 -14.71
C LEU A 84 -2.11 -0.39 -15.89
N ALA A 85 -3.07 -1.32 -15.94
CA ALA A 85 -4.09 -1.35 -17.00
C ALA A 85 -4.95 -0.08 -17.00
N LYS A 86 -5.34 0.41 -15.81
CA LYS A 86 -6.07 1.66 -15.63
C LYS A 86 -5.27 2.85 -16.14
N ALA A 87 -4.00 2.97 -15.77
CA ALA A 87 -3.12 4.06 -16.22
C ALA A 87 -2.95 4.08 -17.75
N VAL A 88 -2.91 2.90 -18.39
CA VAL A 88 -2.92 2.78 -19.85
C VAL A 88 -4.24 3.27 -20.45
N ARG A 89 -5.38 2.85 -19.89
CA ARG A 89 -6.71 3.30 -20.36
C ARG A 89 -6.99 4.78 -20.12
N GLU A 90 -6.43 5.35 -19.06
CA GLU A 90 -6.47 6.79 -18.79
C GLU A 90 -5.52 7.61 -19.68
N GLY A 91 -4.67 6.96 -20.49
CA GLY A 91 -3.67 7.61 -21.33
C GLY A 91 -2.49 8.21 -20.54
N LYS A 92 -2.31 7.84 -19.27
CA LYS A 92 -1.18 8.27 -18.44
C LYS A 92 0.12 7.55 -18.80
N ILE A 93 0.01 6.33 -19.34
CA ILE A 93 1.13 5.51 -19.81
C ILE A 93 0.74 4.96 -21.19
N GLY A 94 1.66 5.00 -22.16
CA GLY A 94 1.45 4.34 -23.45
C GLY A 94 1.50 2.82 -23.31
N GLU A 95 0.57 2.08 -23.94
CA GLU A 95 0.62 0.61 -23.95
C GLU A 95 1.93 0.08 -24.54
N GLU A 96 2.43 0.75 -25.59
CA GLU A 96 3.71 0.38 -26.22
C GLU A 96 4.89 0.65 -25.29
N ASP A 97 4.90 1.75 -24.55
CA ASP A 97 5.96 2.04 -23.56
C ASP A 97 6.00 0.97 -22.47
N LEU A 98 4.81 0.53 -22.00
CA LEU A 98 4.70 -0.56 -21.04
C LEU A 98 5.23 -1.87 -21.64
N ARG A 99 4.96 -2.14 -22.92
CA ARG A 99 5.42 -3.33 -23.66
C ARG A 99 6.94 -3.33 -23.86
N VAL A 100 7.53 -2.19 -24.20
CA VAL A 100 8.98 -2.01 -24.30
C VAL A 100 9.64 -2.30 -22.95
N LYS A 101 9.17 -1.65 -21.88
CA LYS A 101 9.69 -1.88 -20.52
C LYS A 101 9.58 -3.34 -20.08
N TYR A 102 8.45 -3.98 -20.36
CA TYR A 102 8.24 -5.40 -20.10
C TYR A 102 9.26 -6.28 -20.83
N ASN A 103 9.47 -6.05 -22.13
CA ASN A 103 10.42 -6.81 -22.93
C ASN A 103 11.87 -6.59 -22.50
N ASP A 104 12.24 -5.37 -22.16
CA ASP A 104 13.58 -5.04 -21.67
C ASP A 104 13.87 -5.74 -20.34
N LEU A 105 12.93 -5.69 -19.39
CA LEU A 105 13.07 -6.41 -18.13
C LEU A 105 13.14 -7.93 -18.34
N LYS A 106 12.32 -8.50 -19.24
CA LYS A 106 12.41 -9.93 -19.59
C LYS A 106 13.76 -10.33 -20.18
N ARG A 107 14.41 -9.45 -20.95
CA ARG A 107 15.76 -9.68 -21.49
C ARG A 107 16.85 -9.53 -20.43
N MET A 108 16.64 -8.61 -19.48
CA MET A 108 17.59 -8.34 -18.39
C MET A 108 17.57 -9.43 -17.32
N VAL A 109 16.40 -10.02 -17.03
CA VAL A 109 16.25 -11.15 -16.10
C VAL A 109 16.96 -12.37 -16.70
N ASN A 110 18.19 -12.59 -16.24
CA ASN A 110 19.01 -13.72 -16.61
C ASN A 110 19.67 -14.34 -15.35
N PRO A 111 20.22 -15.56 -15.42
CA PRO A 111 20.79 -16.24 -14.25
C PRO A 111 21.94 -15.51 -13.53
N TYR A 112 22.52 -14.48 -14.16
CA TYR A 112 23.65 -13.69 -13.64
C TYR A 112 23.24 -12.32 -13.09
N SER A 113 21.95 -11.97 -13.09
CA SER A 113 21.48 -10.71 -12.49
C SER A 113 21.55 -10.77 -10.96
N PRO A 114 21.84 -9.66 -10.26
CA PRO A 114 21.75 -9.59 -8.81
C PRO A 114 20.36 -10.03 -8.31
N PRO A 115 20.26 -10.84 -7.23
CA PRO A 115 18.99 -11.38 -6.73
C PRO A 115 17.92 -10.32 -6.47
N GLU A 116 18.32 -9.13 -6.03
CA GLU A 116 17.43 -8.02 -5.68
C GLU A 116 16.82 -7.37 -6.93
N MET A 117 17.64 -7.20 -7.97
CA MET A 117 17.16 -6.78 -9.29
C MET A 117 16.28 -7.85 -9.93
N LEU A 118 16.61 -9.12 -9.72
CA LEU A 118 15.87 -10.25 -10.29
C LEU A 118 14.45 -10.30 -9.71
N TYR A 119 14.30 -10.18 -8.40
CA TYR A 119 13.01 -10.35 -7.74
C TYR A 119 12.03 -9.19 -8.02
N SER A 120 12.53 -7.95 -7.95
CA SER A 120 11.74 -6.76 -8.32
C SER A 120 11.31 -6.79 -9.79
N ALA A 121 12.21 -7.17 -10.70
CA ALA A 121 11.90 -7.33 -12.12
C ALA A 121 10.88 -8.45 -12.38
N ILE A 122 11.01 -9.60 -11.71
CA ILE A 122 10.05 -10.71 -11.83
C ILE A 122 8.65 -10.29 -11.38
N LEU A 123 8.52 -9.59 -10.25
CA LEU A 123 7.23 -9.08 -9.79
C LEU A 123 6.61 -8.10 -10.78
N PHE A 124 7.42 -7.17 -11.31
CA PHE A 124 6.95 -6.22 -12.32
C PHE A 124 6.52 -6.93 -13.62
N ILE A 125 7.30 -7.91 -14.08
CA ILE A 125 6.97 -8.74 -15.26
C ILE A 125 5.61 -9.43 -15.05
N LYS A 126 5.39 -10.07 -13.90
CA LYS A 126 4.12 -10.74 -13.57
C LYS A 126 2.94 -9.75 -13.61
N ARG A 127 3.11 -8.56 -13.02
CA ARG A 127 2.10 -7.49 -13.03
C ARG A 127 1.82 -6.99 -14.46
N CYS A 128 2.84 -6.87 -15.31
CA CYS A 128 2.66 -6.53 -16.72
C CYS A 128 1.89 -7.61 -17.48
N GLU A 129 2.20 -8.89 -17.26
CA GLU A 129 1.50 -10.00 -17.93
C GLU A 129 0.01 -10.00 -17.60
N GLU A 130 -0.33 -9.78 -16.33
CA GLU A 130 -1.72 -9.65 -15.89
C GLU A 130 -2.38 -8.37 -16.42
N ALA A 131 -1.68 -7.23 -16.41
CA ALA A 131 -2.18 -5.98 -16.98
C ALA A 131 -2.49 -6.12 -18.48
N PHE A 132 -1.64 -6.82 -19.26
CA PHE A 132 -1.90 -7.08 -20.67
C PHE A 132 -3.09 -8.02 -20.89
N ASP A 133 -3.28 -9.02 -20.01
CA ASP A 133 -4.46 -9.87 -20.07
C ASP A 133 -5.75 -9.10 -19.78
N ILE A 134 -5.72 -8.18 -18.80
CA ILE A 134 -6.82 -7.24 -18.51
C ILE A 134 -7.09 -6.37 -19.74
N LEU A 135 -6.08 -5.70 -20.30
CA LEU A 135 -6.23 -4.83 -21.48
C LEU A 135 -6.75 -5.57 -22.72
N ARG A 136 -6.45 -6.87 -22.84
CA ARG A 136 -6.96 -7.71 -23.92
C ARG A 136 -8.43 -8.09 -23.73
N ARG A 137 -8.85 -8.36 -22.48
CA ARG A 137 -10.21 -8.83 -22.14
C ARG A 137 -11.20 -7.71 -21.85
N ARG A 138 -10.73 -6.58 -21.34
CA ARG A 138 -11.51 -5.40 -20.94
C ARG A 138 -11.21 -4.26 -21.90
N LYS A 139 -12.23 -3.83 -22.63
CA LYS A 139 -12.09 -2.88 -23.73
C LYS A 139 -12.25 -1.43 -23.27
N SER A 140 -13.03 -1.17 -22.23
CA SER A 140 -13.29 0.20 -21.77
C SER A 140 -12.58 0.56 -20.46
N LEU A 141 -12.52 1.85 -20.15
CA LEU A 141 -12.00 2.34 -18.87
C LEU A 141 -12.93 1.94 -17.72
N GLU A 142 -14.24 1.98 -17.95
CA GLU A 142 -15.27 1.61 -16.96
C GLU A 142 -15.12 0.16 -16.50
N GLU A 143 -14.91 -0.78 -17.43
CA GLU A 143 -14.69 -2.19 -17.08
C GLU A 143 -13.42 -2.39 -16.24
N VAL A 144 -12.38 -1.57 -16.46
CA VAL A 144 -11.15 -1.61 -15.64
C VAL A 144 -11.37 -0.97 -14.28
N MET A 145 -12.17 0.09 -14.20
CA MET A 145 -12.56 0.73 -12.94
C MET A 145 -13.40 -0.20 -12.06
N GLU A 146 -14.30 -0.99 -12.65
CA GLU A 146 -15.07 -2.00 -11.91
C GLU A 146 -14.17 -3.06 -11.27
N LEU A 147 -13.17 -3.56 -12.01
CA LEU A 147 -12.16 -4.48 -11.48
C LEU A 147 -11.32 -3.84 -10.38
N TRP A 148 -10.98 -2.56 -10.53
CA TRP A 148 -10.22 -1.82 -9.53
C TRP A 148 -11.00 -1.68 -8.23
N GLU A 149 -12.28 -1.30 -8.30
CA GLU A 149 -13.15 -1.23 -7.12
C GLU A 149 -13.40 -2.60 -6.49
N GLU A 150 -13.53 -3.66 -7.28
CA GLU A 150 -13.60 -5.04 -6.76
C GLU A 150 -12.33 -5.42 -6.00
N CYS A 151 -11.15 -5.18 -6.58
CA CYS A 151 -9.88 -5.47 -5.94
C CYS A 151 -9.69 -4.65 -4.65
N ASN A 152 -10.10 -3.37 -4.63
CA ASN A 152 -10.06 -2.58 -3.40
C ASN A 152 -10.98 -3.12 -2.30
N ARG A 153 -12.20 -3.57 -2.64
CA ARG A 153 -13.09 -4.21 -1.66
C ARG A 153 -12.49 -5.49 -1.08
N GLU A 154 -11.83 -6.30 -1.92
CA GLU A 154 -11.11 -7.50 -1.47
C GLU A 154 -9.99 -7.12 -0.48
N ARG A 155 -9.17 -6.11 -0.81
CA ARG A 155 -8.11 -5.59 0.08
C ARG A 155 -8.68 -5.11 1.41
N GLU A 156 -9.71 -4.27 1.37
CA GLU A 156 -10.37 -3.71 2.55
C GLU A 156 -10.96 -4.80 3.45
N SER A 157 -11.57 -5.83 2.85
CA SER A 157 -12.13 -6.96 3.60
C SER A 157 -11.04 -7.73 4.32
N HIS A 158 -9.91 -8.00 3.66
CA HIS A 158 -8.76 -8.69 4.25
C HIS A 158 -8.10 -7.86 5.35
N MET A 159 -7.88 -6.56 5.12
CA MET A 159 -7.37 -5.63 6.14
C MET A 159 -8.28 -5.60 7.36
N LEU A 160 -9.60 -5.49 7.16
CA LEU A 160 -10.57 -5.47 8.25
C LEU A 160 -10.52 -6.76 9.08
N GLU A 161 -10.48 -7.92 8.43
CA GLU A 161 -10.36 -9.21 9.11
C GLU A 161 -9.09 -9.26 9.99
N LYS A 162 -7.94 -8.87 9.43
CA LYS A 162 -6.67 -8.78 10.15
C LYS A 162 -6.74 -7.83 11.35
N ILE A 163 -7.27 -6.63 11.17
CA ILE A 163 -7.39 -5.63 12.24
C ILE A 163 -8.31 -6.16 13.34
N LEU A 164 -9.47 -6.74 13.00
CA LEU A 164 -10.41 -7.26 13.98
C LEU A 164 -9.86 -8.45 14.76
N LYS A 165 -9.04 -9.29 14.12
CA LYS A 165 -8.42 -10.47 14.73
C LYS A 165 -7.23 -10.11 15.62
N GLU A 166 -6.27 -9.36 15.08
CA GLU A 166 -4.98 -9.08 15.74
C GLU A 166 -5.07 -7.85 16.67
N GLN A 167 -6.09 -7.01 16.49
CA GLN A 167 -6.43 -5.90 17.39
C GLN A 167 -5.25 -4.94 17.66
N PRO A 168 -4.51 -4.45 16.64
CA PRO A 168 -3.39 -3.54 16.83
C PRO A 168 -3.78 -2.28 17.64
N ASP A 169 -2.84 -1.70 18.38
CA ASP A 169 -3.08 -0.44 19.10
C ASP A 169 -3.25 0.75 18.14
N MET A 170 -2.58 0.71 17.00
CA MET A 170 -2.63 1.73 15.96
C MET A 170 -2.67 1.06 14.58
N VAL A 171 -3.44 1.61 13.65
CA VAL A 171 -3.52 1.15 12.25
C VAL A 171 -3.14 2.34 11.37
N ILE A 172 -2.23 2.15 10.42
CA ILE A 172 -1.77 3.19 9.50
C ILE A 172 -1.93 2.65 8.08
N ILE A 173 -2.90 3.20 7.34
CA ILE A 173 -3.27 2.77 5.99
C ILE A 173 -3.59 4.01 5.13
N GLY A 174 -3.72 3.82 3.82
CA GLY A 174 -4.08 4.85 2.87
C GLY A 174 -5.42 5.48 3.22
N GLY A 175 -5.53 6.80 3.09
CA GLY A 175 -6.67 7.58 3.56
C GLY A 175 -8.02 7.11 3.00
N ALA A 176 -8.04 6.65 1.75
CA ALA A 176 -9.25 6.09 1.15
C ALA A 176 -9.71 4.79 1.85
N HIS A 177 -8.78 3.91 2.21
CA HIS A 177 -9.08 2.69 2.96
C HIS A 177 -9.49 3.03 4.40
N ALA A 178 -8.81 3.96 5.07
CA ALA A 178 -9.17 4.41 6.42
C ALA A 178 -10.60 4.98 6.47
N GLU A 179 -10.97 5.83 5.51
CA GLU A 179 -12.32 6.40 5.41
C GLU A 179 -13.40 5.34 5.22
N ARG A 180 -13.13 4.29 4.43
CA ARG A 180 -14.07 3.18 4.19
C ARG A 180 -14.18 2.24 5.40
N LEU A 181 -13.08 2.03 6.13
CA LEU A 181 -13.04 1.09 7.25
C LEU A 181 -13.48 1.67 8.60
N LYS A 182 -13.50 3.00 8.77
CA LYS A 182 -13.76 3.65 10.07
C LYS A 182 -15.08 3.24 10.73
N GLU A 183 -16.15 3.02 9.95
CA GLU A 183 -17.46 2.63 10.49
C GLU A 183 -17.48 1.17 10.98
N HIS A 184 -16.60 0.33 10.46
CA HIS A 184 -16.43 -1.06 10.85
C HIS A 184 -15.48 -1.24 12.04
N LEU A 185 -14.78 -0.18 12.44
CA LEU A 185 -13.78 -0.17 13.50
C LEU A 185 -14.15 0.86 14.60
N PRO A 186 -15.32 0.76 15.26
CA PRO A 186 -15.81 1.78 16.19
C PRO A 186 -14.94 1.93 17.46
N SER A 187 -14.07 0.96 17.75
CA SER A 187 -13.10 1.04 18.84
C SER A 187 -11.84 1.86 18.50
N TYR A 188 -11.69 2.28 17.24
CA TYR A 188 -10.55 3.05 16.76
C TYR A 188 -10.98 4.50 16.50
N ARG A 189 -10.30 5.47 17.12
CA ARG A 189 -10.48 6.88 16.76
C ARG A 189 -9.83 7.10 15.39
N HIS A 190 -10.62 7.59 14.44
CA HIS A 190 -10.14 7.93 13.12
C HIS A 190 -9.39 9.27 13.10
N VAL A 191 -8.23 9.29 12.47
CA VAL A 191 -7.36 10.45 12.29
C VAL A 191 -6.90 10.47 10.83
N SER A 192 -7.10 11.59 10.14
CA SER A 192 -6.72 11.73 8.73
C SER A 192 -5.57 12.70 8.60
N PHE A 193 -4.46 12.25 7.99
CA PHE A 193 -3.40 13.12 7.49
C PHE A 193 -3.65 13.38 6.00
N CYS A 194 -3.87 14.64 5.66
CA CYS A 194 -4.18 15.08 4.30
C CYS A 194 -3.39 16.35 3.99
N GLY A 195 -2.06 16.23 3.93
CA GLY A 195 -1.16 17.25 3.37
C GLY A 195 -1.07 18.59 4.08
N ARG A 196 -2.01 18.98 4.97
CA ARG A 196 -1.88 20.16 5.83
C ARG A 196 -2.61 20.01 7.16
N VAL A 197 -1.90 20.38 8.21
CA VAL A 197 -2.43 20.69 9.54
C VAL A 197 -3.53 21.77 9.39
N PRO A 198 -4.74 21.60 9.96
CA PRO A 198 -5.55 22.76 10.28
C PRO A 198 -4.76 23.55 11.32
N TYR A 199 -4.23 24.72 10.92
CA TYR A 199 -3.52 25.64 11.78
C TYR A 199 -4.33 25.82 13.08
N SER A 200 -3.87 25.23 14.19
CA SER A 200 -4.41 25.52 15.51
C SER A 200 -3.86 26.86 15.97
N GLY A 201 -4.40 27.93 15.40
CA GLY A 201 -4.13 29.31 15.77
C GLY A 201 -5.41 29.95 16.29
N GLN A 202 -5.68 29.67 17.57
CA GLN A 202 -6.39 30.44 18.61
C GLN A 202 -7.43 31.49 18.19
N ASP A 203 -8.62 31.36 18.79
CA ASP A 203 -9.50 32.49 19.10
C ASP A 203 -8.73 33.65 19.76
N SER A 204 -8.86 34.84 19.18
CA SER A 204 -8.92 36.15 19.84
C SER A 204 -9.45 37.19 18.86
#